data_AF-I0AN07-F1
#
_entry.id   AF-I0AN07-F1
#
_cell.length_a   1.000
_cell.length_b   1.000
_cell.length_c   1.000
_cell.angle_alpha   90.00
_cell.angle_beta   90.00
_cell.angle_gamma   90.00
#
_symmetry.space_group_name_H-M   'P 1'
#
loop_
_entity.id
_entity.type
_entity.pdbx_description
1 polymer ?
#
loop_
_entity_poly.entity_id
_entity_poly.type
_entity_poly.pdbx_seq_one_letter_code
_entity_poly.pdbx_strand_id
1 'polypeptide(L)' 'MSRRDQQKYLDYLKRCEKKLTPKESDEYKMFVKRHKDDEDFDSVSMRRLKELYDKYYTAPDKSKLDDLFRKKED' A
#
# COMPACT_ATOMS: atom_id res chain seq x y z
N MET A 1 -7.31 -11.88 -4.97
CA MET A 1 -6.07 -11.39 -4.32
C MET A 1 -5.86 -12.20 -3.06
N SER A 2 -4.62 -12.59 -2.76
CA SER A 2 -4.30 -13.44 -1.60
C SER A 2 -4.21 -12.59 -0.33
N ARG A 3 -4.33 -13.22 0.85
CA ARG A 3 -4.02 -12.61 2.16
C ARG A 3 -2.62 -11.96 2.20
N ARG A 4 -1.70 -12.47 1.39
CA ARG A 4 -0.36 -11.88 1.17
C ARG A 4 -0.43 -10.50 0.50
N ASP A 5 -1.33 -10.31 -0.46
CA ASP A 5 -1.52 -9.01 -1.13
C ASP A 5 -2.14 -8.00 -0.17
N GLN A 6 -3.09 -8.43 0.66
CA GLN A 6 -3.68 -7.59 1.72
C GLN A 6 -2.59 -7.09 2.68
N GLN A 7 -1.76 -8.00 3.20
CA GLN A 7 -0.63 -7.67 4.06
C GLN A 7 0.32 -6.67 3.38
N LYS A 8 0.61 -6.85 2.09
CA LYS A 8 1.48 -5.95 1.32
C LYS A 8 0.90 -4.54 1.22
N TYR A 9 -0.39 -4.41 0.92
CA TYR A 9 -1.06 -3.11 0.86
C TYR A 9 -1.09 -2.43 2.23
N LEU A 10 -1.41 -3.19 3.28
CA LEU A 10 -1.42 -2.67 4.65
C LEU A 10 -0.04 -2.19 5.08
N ASP A 11 1.04 -2.95 4.82
CA ASP A 11 2.40 -2.55 5.19
C ASP A 11 2.83 -1.25 4.48
N TYR A 12 2.48 -1.12 3.19
CA TYR A 12 2.78 0.10 2.45
C TYR A 12 1.99 1.29 2.98
N LEU A 13 0.68 1.12 3.21
CA LEU A 13 -0.18 2.15 3.77
C LEU A 13 0.25 2.57 5.17
N LYS A 14 0.80 1.65 5.98
CA LYS A 14 1.41 1.96 7.28
C LYS A 14 2.54 2.99 7.16
N ARG A 15 3.36 2.90 6.11
CA ARG A 15 4.45 3.86 5.85
C ARG A 15 3.90 5.21 5.38
N CYS A 16 2.78 5.17 4.67
CA CYS A 16 2.06 6.34 4.21
C CYS A 16 1.09 6.91 5.26
N GLU A 17 0.98 6.32 6.46
CA GLU A 17 -0.01 6.70 7.49
C GLU A 17 0.05 8.18 7.85
N LYS A 18 1.26 8.76 7.88
CA LYS A 18 1.49 10.20 8.11
C LYS A 18 0.97 11.12 6.99
N LYS A 19 0.74 10.57 5.80
CA LYS A 19 0.21 11.26 4.61
C LYS A 19 -1.28 10.98 4.38
N LEU A 20 -1.88 10.04 5.13
CA LEU A 20 -3.29 9.74 5.04
C LEU A 20 -4.11 10.89 5.63
N THR A 21 -5.25 11.20 5.01
CA THR A 21 -6.22 12.09 5.65
C THR A 21 -6.86 11.41 6.87
N PRO A 22 -7.48 12.16 7.80
CA PRO A 22 -8.12 11.58 8.99
C PRO A 22 -9.14 10.49 8.64
N LYS A 23 -9.91 10.69 7.57
CA LYS A 23 -10.91 9.72 7.08
C LYS A 23 -10.26 8.44 6.55
N GLU A 24 -9.18 8.57 5.77
CA GLU A 24 -8.45 7.44 5.22
C GLU A 24 -7.66 6.68 6.28
N SER A 25 -7.14 7.38 7.29
CA SER A 25 -6.49 6.77 8.45
C SER A 25 -7.47 5.89 9.24
N ASP A 26 -8.71 6.35 9.39
CA ASP A 26 -9.77 5.57 10.03
C ASP A 26 -10.14 4.32 9.20
N GLU A 27 -10.32 4.48 7.88
CA GLU A 27 -10.55 3.37 6.94
C GLU A 27 -9.39 2.36 6.98
N TYR A 28 -8.14 2.83 6.96
CA TYR A 28 -6.95 1.98 7.09
C TYR A 28 -6.93 1.21 8.42
N LYS A 29 -7.20 1.87 9.55
CA LYS A 29 -7.28 1.19 10.87
C LYS A 29 -8.37 0.13 10.90
N MET A 30 -9.50 0.36 10.23
CA MET A 30 -10.56 -0.63 10.11
C MET A 30 -10.08 -1.88 9.34
N PHE A 31 -9.35 -1.69 8.23
CA PHE A 31 -8.74 -2.81 7.51
C PHE A 31 -7.70 -3.55 8.35
N VAL A 32 -6.84 -2.83 9.07
CA VAL A 32 -5.83 -3.45 9.96
C VAL A 32 -6.48 -4.33 11.04
N LYS A 33 -7.59 -3.88 11.65
CA LYS A 33 -8.32 -4.65 12.66
C LYS A 33 -8.88 -5.96 12.08
N ARG A 34 -9.66 -5.87 11.01
CA ARG A 34 -10.22 -7.05 10.32
C ARG A 34 -9.15 -8.06 9.91
N HIS A 35 -8.02 -7.58 9.38
CA HIS A 35 -6.91 -8.46 9.00
C HIS A 35 -6.25 -9.16 10.19
N LYS A 36 -6.23 -8.49 11.37
CA LYS A 36 -5.73 -9.04 12.63
C LYS A 36 -6.69 -10.06 13.24
N ASP A 37 -8.00 -9.82 13.09
CA ASP A 37 -9.06 -10.70 13.58
C ASP A 37 -9.30 -11.91 12.65
N ASP A 38 -8.48 -12.08 11.60
CA ASP A 38 -8.62 -13.12 10.57
C ASP A 38 -9.98 -13.06 9.84
N GLU A 39 -10.63 -11.89 9.87
CA GLU A 39 -11.88 -11.66 9.15
C GLU A 39 -11.62 -11.53 7.64
N ASP A 40 -12.41 -12.25 6.84
CA ASP A 40 -12.33 -12.15 5.39
C ASP A 40 -12.76 -10.76 4.91
N PHE A 41 -11.93 -10.15 4.08
CA PHE A 41 -12.32 -8.92 3.41
C PHE A 41 -13.29 -9.22 2.29
N ASP A 42 -14.50 -8.70 2.42
CA ASP A 42 -15.45 -8.68 1.31
C ASP A 42 -14.89 -7.91 0.10
N SER A 43 -15.44 -8.17 -1.07
CA SER A 43 -15.09 -7.59 -2.38
C SER A 43 -14.99 -6.06 -2.34
N VAL A 44 -15.88 -5.41 -1.58
CA VAL A 44 -15.90 -3.96 -1.39
C VAL A 44 -14.71 -3.48 -0.57
N SER A 45 -14.43 -4.15 0.55
CA SER A 45 -13.30 -3.84 1.43
C SER A 45 -11.97 -3.99 0.68
N MET A 46 -11.85 -5.06 -0.12
CA MET A 46 -10.69 -5.30 -0.97
C MET A 46 -10.50 -4.20 -2.00
N ARG A 47 -11.57 -3.78 -2.66
CA ARG A 47 -11.52 -2.71 -3.66
C ARG A 47 -11.08 -1.39 -3.02
N ARG A 48 -11.64 -1.02 -1.87
CA ARG A 48 -11.27 0.19 -1.12
C ARG A 48 -9.81 0.18 -0.68
N LEU A 49 -9.32 -0.95 -0.15
CA LEU A 49 -7.92 -1.11 0.25
C LEU A 49 -6.99 -0.90 -0.95
N LYS A 50 -7.35 -1.44 -2.11
CA LYS A 50 -6.60 -1.27 -3.35
C LYS A 50 -6.64 0.19 -3.85
N GLU A 51 -7.81 0.83 -3.85
CA GLU A 51 -7.96 2.24 -4.23
C GLU A 51 -7.11 3.15 -3.33
N LEU A 52 -7.11 2.88 -2.03
CA LEU A 52 -6.29 3.62 -1.06
C LEU A 52 -4.79 3.38 -1.32
N TYR A 53 -4.40 2.13 -1.56
CA TYR A 53 -3.04 1.80 -1.93
C TYR A 53 -2.62 2.53 -3.21
N ASP A 54 -3.40 2.45 -4.29
CA ASP A 54 -3.11 3.05 -5.59
C ASP A 54 -2.93 4.57 -5.49
N LYS A 55 -3.77 5.23 -4.68
CA LYS A 55 -3.69 6.68 -4.42
C LYS A 55 -2.34 7.12 -3.82
N TYR A 56 -1.76 6.29 -2.95
CA TYR A 56 -0.49 6.60 -2.27
C TYR A 56 0.70 5.87 -2.87
N TYR A 57 0.44 4.91 -3.75
CA TYR A 57 1.46 4.18 -4.47
C TYR A 57 1.98 5.06 -5.61
N THR A 58 2.97 5.87 -5.28
CA THR A 58 3.79 6.50 -6.31
C THR A 58 4.57 5.38 -6.98
N ALA A 59 4.20 5.04 -8.22
CA ALA A 59 5.00 4.13 -9.03
C ALA A 59 6.45 4.63 -8.97
N PRO A 60 7.42 3.80 -8.55
CA PRO A 60 8.80 4.22 -8.54
C PRO A 60 9.14 4.64 -9.97
N ASP A 61 9.52 5.90 -10.13
CA ASP A 61 9.94 6.47 -11.39
C ASP A 61 11.19 5.70 -11.83
N LYS A 62 10.99 4.67 -12.67
CA LYS A 62 12.04 3.73 -13.09
C LYS A 62 13.21 4.46 -13.74
N SER A 63 12.95 5.65 -14.29
CA SER A 63 13.96 6.54 -14.86
C SER A 63 15.06 6.90 -13.86
N LYS A 64 14.76 7.05 -12.56
CA LYS A 64 15.76 7.40 -11.53
C LYS A 64 16.59 6.21 -11.04
N LEU A 65 16.16 4.98 -11.30
CA LEU A 65 16.91 3.77 -10.94
C LEU A 65 17.97 3.43 -11.99
N ASP A 66 17.75 3.79 -13.25
CA ASP A 66 18.70 3.50 -14.34
C ASP A 66 20.05 4.20 -14.12
N ASP A 67 20.02 5.44 -13.63
CA ASP A 67 21.23 6.22 -13.28
C ASP A 67 22.05 5.61 -12.12
N LEU A 68 21.43 4.80 -11.25
CA LEU A 68 22.12 4.12 -10.14
C LEU A 68 22.90 2.89 -10.59
N PHE A 69 22.56 2.30 -11.75
CA PHE A 69 23.21 1.10 -12.28
C PHE A 69 24.11 1.37 -13.48
N ARG A 70 24.14 2.60 -13.99
CA ARG A 70 25.08 2.99 -15.04
C ARG A 70 26.48 3.06 -14.45
N LYS A 71 27.21 1.94 -14.52
CA LYS A 71 28.65 1.86 -14.26
C LYS A 71 29.32 3.02 -15.01
N LYS A 72 30.04 3.88 -14.28
CA LYS A 72 31.08 4.69 -14.90
C LYS A 72 32.14 3.70 -15.40
N GLU A 73 32.16 3.46 -16.70
CA GLU A 73 33.37 2.95 -17.36
C GLU A 73 34.43 4.03 -17.18
N ASP A 74 35.47 3.69 -16.41
CA ASP A 74 36.74 4.39 -16.33
C ASP A 74 37.70 3.75 -17.34
#